data_AF-A0AAW8AR97-F1
#
_entry.id   AF-A0AAW8AR97-F1
#
_cell.length_a   1.000
_cell.length_b   1.000
_cell.length_c   1.000
_cell.angle_alpha   90.00
_cell.angle_beta   90.00
_cell.angle_gamma   90.00
#
_symmetry.space_group_name_H-M   'P 1'
#
loop_
_entity.id
_entity.type
_entity.pdbx_description
1 polymer ?
#
loop_
_entity_poly.entity_id
_entity_poly.type
_entity_poly.pdbx_seq_one_letter_code
_entity_poly.pdbx_strand_id
1 'polypeptide(L)' 'APRTPEWAAEITGVPAEDIRKLAYEMATEQPVGIRMGVALERHYGGGQTIRAVTCIPALTGAWRHVGGGVTQFPVWE' A
#
# COMPACT_ATOMS: atom_id res chain seq x y z
N ALA A 1 12.92 -7.97 13.84
CA ALA A 1 11.71 -8.82 13.99
C ALA A 1 11.03 -8.98 12.63
N PRO A 2 10.47 -10.16 12.31
CA PRO A 2 9.75 -10.39 11.06
C PRO A 2 8.50 -9.49 10.98
N ARG A 3 8.23 -8.92 9.80
CA ARG A 3 7.07 -8.06 9.52
C ARG A 3 5.89 -8.90 9.06
N THR A 4 5.37 -9.74 9.95
CA THR A 4 4.25 -10.66 9.64
C THR A 4 2.91 -9.94 9.69
N PRO A 5 1.85 -10.49 9.09
CA PRO A 5 0.48 -9.98 9.25
C PRO A 5 0.02 -9.89 10.71
N GLU A 6 0.41 -10.83 11.56
CA GLU A 6 0.04 -10.87 12.98
C GLU A 6 0.70 -9.72 13.76
N TRP A 7 1.97 -9.42 13.46
CA TRP A 7 2.66 -8.24 13.99
C TRP A 7 1.98 -6.94 13.55
N ALA A 8 1.57 -6.84 12.29
CA ALA A 8 0.89 -5.66 11.77
C ALA A 8 -0.52 -5.51 12.36
N ALA A 9 -1.22 -6.62 12.61
CA ALA A 9 -2.55 -6.63 13.20
C ALA A 9 -2.55 -6.06 14.63
N GLU A 10 -1.57 -6.43 15.45
CA GLU A 10 -1.40 -5.89 16.81
C GLU A 10 -1.24 -4.36 16.82
N ILE A 11 -0.54 -3.80 15.83
CA ILE A 11 -0.26 -2.36 15.73
C ILE A 11 -1.43 -1.58 15.12
N THR A 12 -2.01 -2.11 14.05
CA THR A 12 -2.97 -1.37 13.21
C THR A 12 -4.42 -1.63 13.61
N GLY A 13 -4.69 -2.71 14.34
CA GLY A 13 -6.04 -3.21 14.62
C GLY A 13 -6.73 -3.88 13.42
N VAL A 14 -6.07 -3.98 12.26
CA VAL A 14 -6.59 -4.67 11.08
C VAL A 14 -6.36 -6.19 11.24
N PRO A 15 -7.37 -7.05 11.06
CA PRO A 15 -7.19 -8.49 11.16
C PRO A 15 -6.06 -9.02 10.26
N ALA A 16 -5.26 -9.95 10.79
CA ALA A 16 -4.13 -10.54 10.05
C ALA A 16 -4.58 -11.28 8.77
N GLU A 17 -5.80 -11.81 8.77
CA GLU A 17 -6.44 -12.43 7.61
C GLU A 17 -6.74 -11.42 6.50
N ASP A 18 -7.23 -10.23 6.84
CA ASP A 18 -7.50 -9.16 5.87
C ASP A 18 -6.22 -8.61 5.25
N ILE A 19 -5.17 -8.42 6.07
CA ILE A 19 -3.84 -8.01 5.58
C ILE A 19 -3.31 -9.03 4.56
N ARG A 20 -3.42 -10.32 4.88
CA ARG A 20 -2.97 -11.41 4.01
C ARG A 20 -3.80 -11.49 2.74
N LYS A 21 -5.13 -11.38 2.86
CA LYS A 21 -6.05 -11.39 1.71
C LYS A 21 -5.73 -10.26 0.74
N LEU A 22 -5.65 -9.02 1.23
CA LEU A 22 -5.32 -7.86 0.40
C LEU A 22 -3.95 -8.02 -0.26
N ALA A 23 -2.94 -8.49 0.49
CA ALA A 23 -1.61 -8.71 -0.08
C ALA A 23 -1.61 -9.74 -1.22
N TYR A 24 -2.41 -10.82 -1.10
CA TYR A 24 -2.59 -11.80 -2.17
C TYR A 24 -3.31 -11.21 -3.38
N GLU A 25 -4.47 -10.55 -3.17
CA GLU A 25 -5.24 -9.91 -4.24
C GLU A 25 -4.37 -8.91 -5.02
N MET A 26 -3.63 -8.04 -4.32
CA MET A 26 -2.73 -7.07 -4.96
C MET A 26 -1.56 -7.70 -5.72
N ALA A 27 -1.15 -8.92 -5.36
CA ALA A 27 -0.06 -9.63 -6.00
C ALA A 27 -0.52 -10.43 -7.22
N THR A 28 -1.73 -10.97 -7.20
CA THR A 28 -2.24 -11.88 -8.25
C THR A 28 -3.17 -11.21 -9.25
N GLU A 29 -3.82 -10.11 -8.89
CA GLU A 29 -4.72 -9.36 -9.75
C GLU A 29 -4.02 -8.13 -10.33
N GLN A 30 -4.17 -7.88 -11.64
CA GLN A 30 -3.57 -6.73 -12.31
C GLN A 30 -4.57 -6.11 -13.28
N PRO A 31 -4.62 -4.76 -13.42
CA PRO A 31 -3.75 -3.77 -12.76
C PRO A 31 -4.21 -3.37 -11.34
N VAL A 32 -3.25 -3.14 -10.43
CA VAL A 32 -3.52 -2.54 -9.11
C VAL A 32 -3.09 -1.09 -9.08
N GLY A 33 -4.07 -0.19 -8.95
CA GLY A 33 -3.85 1.25 -8.75
C GLY A 33 -4.00 1.63 -7.28
N ILE A 34 -3.02 2.35 -6.73
CA ILE A 34 -3.05 2.88 -5.36
C ILE A 34 -3.09 4.41 -5.42
N ARG A 35 -4.20 5.01 -4.95
CA ARG A 35 -4.32 6.46 -4.83
C ARG A 35 -3.94 6.90 -3.42
N MET A 36 -2.82 7.63 -3.29
CA MET A 36 -2.40 8.19 -2.01
C MET A 36 -3.06 9.55 -1.78
N GLY A 37 -3.60 9.75 -0.58
CA GLY A 37 -4.04 11.05 -0.09
C GLY A 37 -3.00 11.71 0.82
N VAL A 38 -3.26 12.97 1.19
CA VAL A 38 -2.34 13.80 2.00
C VAL A 38 -2.13 13.30 3.43
N ALA A 39 -2.97 12.38 3.93
CA ALA A 39 -2.91 11.89 5.30
C ALA A 39 -1.57 11.20 5.62
N LEU A 40 -0.99 10.50 4.65
CA LEU A 40 0.29 9.81 4.82
C LEU A 40 1.45 10.77 5.08
N GLU A 41 1.36 12.02 4.63
CA GLU A 41 2.42 13.02 4.81
C GLU A 41 2.37 13.70 6.19
N ARG A 42 1.23 13.60 6.90
CA ARG A 42 0.95 14.36 8.13
C ARG A 42 1.26 13.60 9.42
N HIS A 43 2.11 12.58 9.34
CA HIS A 43 2.58 11.86 10.51
C HIS A 43 4.11 11.71 10.50
N TYR A 44 4.72 11.56 11.68
CA TYR A 44 6.18 11.51 11.85
C TYR A 44 6.87 10.48 10.94
N GLY A 45 6.21 9.33 10.72
CA GLY A 45 6.67 8.25 9.84
C GLY A 45 6.29 8.40 8.36
N GLY A 46 5.76 9.54 7.93
CA GLY A 46 5.06 9.69 6.66
C GLY A 46 5.89 9.30 5.43
N GLY A 47 7.14 9.78 5.36
CA GLY A 47 8.06 9.41 4.29
C GLY A 47 8.32 7.90 4.21
N GLN A 48 8.37 7.20 5.34
CA GLN A 48 8.53 5.75 5.36
C GLN A 48 7.26 5.03 4.91
N THR A 49 6.08 5.53 5.27
CA THR A 49 4.81 4.97 4.80
C THR A 49 4.65 5.15 3.29
N ILE A 50 4.93 6.33 2.76
CA ILE A 50 4.89 6.60 1.31
C ILE A 50 5.86 5.68 0.56
N ARG A 51 7.08 5.52 1.08
CA ARG A 51 8.06 4.59 0.52
C ARG A 51 7.55 3.15 0.50
N ALA A 52 6.96 2.67 1.60
CA ALA A 52 6.41 1.31 1.69
C ALA A 52 5.27 1.09 0.68
N VAL A 53 4.32 2.03 0.61
CA VAL A 53 3.19 1.95 -0.35
C VAL A 53 3.68 1.94 -1.79
N THR A 54 4.68 2.77 -2.11
CA THR A 54 5.24 2.86 -3.47
C THR A 54 5.99 1.60 -3.89
N CYS A 55 6.57 0.86 -2.93
CA CYS A 55 7.19 -0.44 -3.21
C CYS A 55 6.18 -1.51 -3.63
N ILE A 56 4.90 -1.41 -3.26
CA ILE A 56 3.92 -2.46 -3.56
C ILE A 56 3.76 -2.68 -5.08
N PRO A 57 3.36 -1.68 -5.89
CA PRO A 57 3.24 -1.90 -7.34
C PRO A 57 4.60 -2.16 -8.00
N ALA A 58 5.70 -1.69 -7.42
CA ALA A 58 7.04 -2.02 -7.90
C ALA A 58 7.36 -3.52 -7.76
N LEU A 59 6.95 -4.14 -6.64
CA LEU A 59 7.12 -5.56 -6.36
C LEU A 59 6.14 -6.44 -7.15
N THR A 60 4.88 -6.01 -7.27
CA THR A 60 3.84 -6.80 -7.96
C THR A 60 3.86 -6.64 -9.48
N GLY A 61 4.60 -5.65 -10.00
CA GLY A 61 4.69 -5.36 -11.43
C GLY A 61 3.54 -4.48 -11.97
N ALA A 62 2.61 -4.07 -11.12
CA ALA A 62 1.45 -3.25 -11.49
C ALA A 62 1.82 -1.95 -12.23
N TRP A 63 3.01 -1.40 -11.97
CA TRP A 63 3.52 -0.20 -12.64
C TRP A 63 3.63 -0.32 -14.17
N ARG A 64 3.65 -1.54 -14.72
CA ARG A 64 3.77 -1.79 -16.16
C ARG A 64 2.45 -1.65 -16.92
N HIS A 65 1.34 -1.56 -16.20
CA HIS A 65 0.00 -1.61 -16.76
C HIS A 65 -0.69 -0.25 -16.64
N VAL A 66 -1.43 0.15 -17.68
CA VAL A 66 -2.29 1.33 -17.63
C VAL A 66 -3.31 1.14 -16.50
N GLY A 67 -3.44 2.14 -15.63
CA GLY A 67 -4.28 2.07 -14.43
C GLY A 67 -3.62 1.44 -13.21
N GLY A 68 -2.41 0.90 -13.35
CA GLY A 68 -1.61 0.37 -12.25
C GLY A 68 -0.57 1.35 -11.72
N GLY A 69 -0.03 1.08 -10.53
CA GLY A 69 1.00 1.91 -9.90
C GLY A 69 0.49 2.74 -8.73
N VAL A 70 1.26 3.77 -8.36
CA VAL A 70 0.87 4.72 -7.31
C VAL A 70 0.60 6.07 -7.94
N THR A 71 -0.54 6.67 -7.59
CA THR A 71 -0.87 8.04 -7.97
C THR A 71 -1.08 8.88 -6.71
N GLN A 72 -0.29 9.94 -6.58
CA GLN A 72 -0.52 11.00 -5.60
C GLN A 72 -0.99 12.22 -6.38
N PHE A 73 -2.28 12.52 -6.28
CA PHE A 73 -2.87 13.67 -6.96
C PHE A 73 -3.46 14.60 -5.89
N PRO A 74 -2.74 15.66 -5.48
CA PRO A 74 -3.19 16.60 -4.47
C PRO A 74 -4.08 17.68 -5.10
N VAL A 75 -5.02 17.29 -5.96
CA VAL A 75 -5.91 18.24 -6.65
C VAL A 75 -7.30 18.09 -6.05
N TRP A 76 -7.75 19.18 -5.45
CA TRP A 76 -9.03 19.34 -4.78
C TRP A 76 -10.04 20.06 -5.68
N GLU A 77 -10.06 19.70 -6.96
CA GLU A 77 -11.09 20.14 -7.91
C GLU A 77 -12.14 19.06 -8.11
#